data_AF-A0A1B5KUY9-F1
#
_entry.id   AF-A0A1B5KUY9-F1
#
_cell.length_a   1.000
_cell.length_b   1.000
_cell.length_c   1.000
_cell.angle_alpha   90.00
_cell.angle_beta   90.00
_cell.angle_gamma   90.00
#
_symmetry.space_group_name_H-M   'P 1'
#
loop_
_entity.id
_entity.type
_entity.pdbx_description
1 polymer ?
#
loop_
_entity_poly.entity_id
_entity_poly.type
_entity_poly.pdbx_seq_one_letter_code
_entity_poly.pdbx_strand_id
1 'polypeptide(L)'
;MASAKAQMDQQRQTVYLSFEEEHLGEPPEDEALVETTHVLPGNPMILPELENSPLIKKVKKKHRVWIVHEKPNVLRISSRTAKNLREGVRAINDVIHDMRLDRQRISCRFLVQKPMGGGDTDGLISVKLDSRPQLMSVGGSVKADVSETASDIMGQLQDVFLPTTDVLRALKQDLHMRVVFGHVIVHRRKKTQGDSMTYGEFADMAGKYGSRGGADLETKKYDWGLWVDAGQTVRPVPAPMLDLIRRTTVEVEEAHQDSAAEHLKKQLKIRVGNAAALAKTMQVDQVHLKSSVGIRFRDSCYEVEVSKNSVWQGINTQDGPQISFSIGLRGIHWAGEVNNTRSNDHKKYWGLNQRDLWRGSAPTAEGQFREFLCHVLEVLSAIEGTETA
;
A
#
# COMPACT_ATOMS: atom_id res chain seq x y z
N MET A 1 -48.43 -10.90 -36.38
CA MET A 1 -47.31 -10.24 -37.08
C MET A 1 -46.76 -9.15 -36.18
N ALA A 2 -45.45 -9.14 -35.91
CA ALA A 2 -44.82 -8.07 -35.15
C ALA A 2 -44.84 -6.77 -35.96
N SER A 3 -45.07 -5.63 -35.31
CA SER A 3 -45.10 -4.33 -36.00
C SER A 3 -43.72 -3.95 -36.53
N ALA A 4 -43.67 -3.17 -37.61
CA ALA A 4 -42.41 -2.67 -38.19
C ALA A 4 -41.54 -1.93 -37.14
N LYS A 5 -42.17 -1.29 -36.15
CA LYS A 5 -41.49 -0.63 -35.03
C LYS A 5 -40.82 -1.64 -34.08
N ALA A 6 -41.48 -2.75 -33.77
CA ALA A 6 -40.90 -3.82 -32.95
C ALA A 6 -39.73 -4.52 -33.67
N GLN A 7 -39.83 -4.70 -34.99
CA GLN A 7 -38.74 -5.26 -35.80
C GLN A 7 -37.53 -4.31 -35.86
N MET A 8 -37.76 -3.00 -35.99
CA MET A 8 -36.69 -1.99 -35.95
C MET A 8 -36.01 -1.90 -34.58
N ASP A 9 -36.75 -1.93 -33.48
CA ASP A 9 -36.16 -1.90 -32.14
C ASP A 9 -35.38 -3.19 -31.83
N GLN A 10 -35.87 -4.35 -32.29
CA GLN A 10 -35.16 -5.61 -32.16
C GLN A 10 -33.87 -5.61 -33.00
N GLN A 11 -33.89 -5.08 -34.23
CA GLN A 11 -32.66 -4.88 -35.02
C GLN A 11 -31.67 -3.94 -34.33
N ARG A 12 -32.13 -2.83 -33.77
CA ARG A 12 -31.27 -1.90 -33.02
C ARG A 12 -30.62 -2.55 -31.81
N GLN A 13 -31.39 -3.35 -31.05
CA GLN A 13 -30.86 -4.09 -29.91
C GLN A 13 -29.86 -5.17 -30.34
N THR A 14 -30.13 -5.88 -31.44
CA THR A 14 -29.24 -6.92 -31.96
C THR A 14 -27.90 -6.32 -32.44
N VAL A 15 -27.96 -5.19 -33.13
CA VAL A 15 -26.76 -4.44 -33.56
C VAL A 15 -26.00 -3.89 -32.35
N TYR A 16 -26.70 -3.36 -31.35
CA TYR A 16 -26.06 -2.85 -30.14
C TYR A 16 -25.34 -3.96 -29.35
N LEU A 17 -25.97 -5.13 -29.21
CA LEU A 17 -25.39 -6.29 -28.55
C LEU A 17 -24.19 -6.85 -29.32
N SER A 18 -24.25 -6.92 -30.66
CA SER A 18 -23.11 -7.37 -31.46
C SER A 18 -21.91 -6.42 -31.34
N PHE A 19 -22.16 -5.10 -31.23
CA PHE A 19 -21.10 -4.11 -31.01
C PHE A 19 -20.48 -4.20 -29.60
N GLU A 20 -21.23 -4.60 -28.58
CA GLU A 20 -20.69 -4.78 -27.23
C GLU A 20 -19.86 -6.06 -27.07
N GLU A 21 -20.14 -7.09 -27.87
CA GLU A 21 -19.45 -8.39 -27.78
C GLU A 21 -18.20 -8.49 -28.68
N GLU A 22 -18.12 -7.68 -29.73
CA GLU A 22 -17.01 -7.66 -30.71
C GLU A 22 -15.62 -7.64 -30.06
N HIS A 23 -15.44 -6.84 -29.02
CA HIS A 23 -14.12 -6.61 -28.40
C HIS A 23 -13.75 -7.67 -27.35
N LEU A 24 -14.64 -8.63 -27.07
CA LEU A 24 -14.37 -9.74 -26.15
C LEU A 24 -13.59 -10.87 -26.80
N GLY A 25 -13.71 -11.02 -28.13
CA GLY A 25 -13.02 -12.04 -28.93
C GLY A 25 -11.60 -11.64 -29.33
N GLU A 26 -11.11 -12.31 -30.37
CA GLU A 26 -9.83 -11.98 -31.02
C GLU A 26 -9.97 -10.72 -31.89
N PRO A 27 -8.88 -9.95 -32.08
CA PRO A 27 -8.87 -8.85 -33.02
C PRO A 27 -9.09 -9.36 -34.47
N PRO A 28 -9.77 -8.58 -35.33
CA PRO A 28 -9.96 -8.95 -36.73
C PRO A 28 -8.62 -9.00 -37.48
N GLU A 29 -8.37 -10.09 -38.22
CA GLU A 29 -7.10 -10.32 -38.96
C GLU A 29 -6.96 -9.41 -40.19
N ASP A 30 -8.07 -8.94 -40.73
CA ASP A 30 -8.14 -8.26 -42.02
C ASP A 30 -8.04 -6.72 -41.89
N GLU A 31 -7.94 -6.20 -40.67
CA GLU A 31 -7.97 -4.77 -40.37
C GLU A 31 -6.61 -4.23 -39.92
N ALA A 32 -6.28 -3.02 -40.36
CA ALA A 32 -5.11 -2.30 -39.86
C ALA A 32 -5.40 -1.74 -38.46
N LEU A 33 -4.85 -2.37 -37.42
CA LEU A 33 -4.99 -1.95 -36.03
C LEU A 33 -3.75 -1.19 -35.54
N VAL A 34 -3.96 -0.28 -34.59
CA VAL A 34 -2.87 0.31 -33.82
C VAL A 34 -2.64 -0.58 -32.60
N GLU A 35 -1.39 -0.98 -32.38
CA GLU A 35 -1.05 -1.98 -31.37
C GLU A 35 0.04 -1.52 -30.41
N THR A 36 0.04 -2.11 -29.21
CA THR A 36 1.14 -2.00 -28.26
C THR A 36 1.29 -3.29 -27.46
N THR A 37 2.52 -3.55 -27.02
CA THR A 37 2.83 -4.68 -26.15
C THR A 37 3.08 -4.15 -24.74
N HIS A 38 2.22 -4.56 -23.81
CA HIS A 38 2.37 -4.26 -22.40
C HIS A 38 3.05 -5.44 -21.70
N VAL A 39 4.28 -5.21 -21.20
CA VAL A 39 5.09 -6.23 -20.56
C VAL A 39 5.07 -6.02 -19.06
N LEU A 40 4.55 -7.01 -18.34
CA LEU A 40 4.66 -7.08 -16.89
C LEU A 40 6.07 -7.60 -16.53
N PRO A 41 6.72 -7.01 -15.51
CA PRO A 41 7.92 -7.58 -14.93
C PRO A 41 7.65 -9.03 -14.53
N GLY A 42 8.66 -9.90 -14.64
CA GLY A 42 8.53 -11.33 -14.37
C GLY A 42 8.11 -11.68 -12.94
N ASN A 43 8.06 -12.98 -12.64
CA ASN A 43 7.72 -13.53 -11.32
C ASN A 43 8.49 -12.78 -10.20
N PRO A 44 7.83 -12.19 -9.17
CA PRO A 44 6.45 -12.40 -8.71
C PRO A 44 5.38 -11.41 -9.20
N MET A 45 5.66 -10.57 -10.20
CA MET A 45 4.73 -9.54 -10.67
C MET A 45 3.66 -10.03 -11.68
N ILE A 46 3.63 -11.34 -11.96
CA ILE A 46 2.65 -12.00 -12.82
C ILE A 46 1.32 -12.10 -12.06
N LEU A 47 0.22 -11.70 -12.70
CA LEU A 47 -1.14 -11.83 -12.19
C LEU A 47 -1.89 -12.91 -13.01
N PRO A 48 -1.80 -14.20 -12.66
CA PRO A 48 -2.54 -15.28 -13.34
C PRO A 48 -4.03 -15.01 -13.51
N GLU A 49 -4.66 -14.37 -12.53
CA GLU A 49 -6.08 -14.01 -12.51
C GLU A 49 -6.45 -12.86 -13.48
N LEU A 50 -5.47 -12.17 -14.06
CA LEU A 50 -5.72 -11.04 -14.97
C LEU A 50 -6.43 -11.48 -16.25
N GLU A 51 -6.04 -12.62 -16.80
CA GLU A 51 -6.56 -13.15 -18.07
C GLU A 51 -8.08 -13.38 -18.03
N ASN A 52 -8.57 -13.89 -16.91
CA ASN A 52 -9.98 -14.20 -16.71
C ASN A 52 -10.74 -13.11 -15.93
N SER A 53 -10.11 -11.96 -15.67
CA SER A 53 -10.66 -10.92 -14.81
C SER A 53 -11.92 -10.29 -15.45
N PRO A 54 -13.04 -10.18 -14.70
CA PRO A 54 -14.22 -9.45 -15.17
C PRO A 54 -13.94 -7.96 -15.39
N LEU A 55 -12.92 -7.40 -14.71
CA LEU A 55 -12.47 -6.03 -14.91
C LEU A 55 -11.83 -5.86 -16.29
N ILE A 56 -11.02 -6.83 -16.74
CA ILE A 56 -10.44 -6.81 -18.10
C ILE A 56 -11.54 -6.88 -19.17
N LYS A 57 -12.57 -7.72 -18.98
CA LYS A 57 -13.74 -7.74 -19.88
C LYS A 57 -14.43 -6.37 -19.94
N LYS A 58 -14.57 -5.69 -18.79
CA LYS A 58 -15.14 -4.33 -18.73
C LYS A 58 -14.26 -3.32 -19.47
N VAL A 59 -12.93 -3.42 -19.37
CA VAL A 59 -11.99 -2.57 -20.10
C VAL A 59 -12.10 -2.78 -21.61
N LYS A 60 -12.09 -4.03 -22.08
CA LYS A 60 -12.28 -4.39 -23.50
C LYS A 60 -13.51 -3.69 -24.10
N LYS A 61 -14.66 -3.82 -23.43
CA LYS A 61 -15.92 -3.19 -23.84
C LYS A 61 -15.88 -1.67 -23.80
N LYS A 62 -15.52 -1.10 -22.63
CA LYS A 62 -15.60 0.34 -22.39
C LYS A 62 -14.69 1.15 -23.31
N HIS A 63 -13.46 0.65 -23.52
CA HIS A 63 -12.44 1.36 -24.26
C HIS A 63 -12.28 0.87 -25.70
N ARG A 64 -13.08 -0.12 -26.13
CA ARG A 64 -13.06 -0.68 -27.50
C ARG A 64 -11.65 -1.10 -27.90
N VAL A 65 -11.08 -1.98 -27.08
CA VAL A 65 -9.74 -2.55 -27.26
C VAL A 65 -9.82 -4.06 -27.22
N TRP A 66 -9.03 -4.72 -28.07
CA TRP A 66 -8.74 -6.14 -27.93
C TRP A 66 -7.53 -6.30 -27.02
N ILE A 67 -7.57 -7.30 -26.14
CA ILE A 67 -6.49 -7.62 -25.22
C ILE A 67 -6.27 -9.12 -25.30
N VAL A 68 -5.07 -9.51 -25.73
CA VAL A 68 -4.65 -10.90 -25.93
C VAL A 68 -3.44 -11.17 -25.06
N HIS A 69 -3.46 -12.27 -24.30
CA HIS A 69 -2.30 -12.74 -23.55
C HIS A 69 -1.42 -13.57 -24.48
N GLU A 70 -0.26 -13.04 -24.88
CA GLU A 70 0.72 -13.81 -25.65
C GLU A 70 1.57 -14.71 -24.73
N LYS A 71 1.82 -14.24 -23.50
CA LYS A 71 2.52 -14.95 -22.42
C LYS A 71 1.93 -14.53 -21.07
N PRO A 72 2.22 -15.25 -19.96
CA PRO A 72 1.72 -14.87 -18.63
C PRO A 72 2.01 -13.42 -18.22
N ASN A 73 3.09 -12.83 -18.73
CA ASN A 73 3.54 -11.47 -18.43
C ASN A 73 3.53 -10.54 -19.65
N VAL A 74 2.92 -10.93 -20.77
CA VAL A 74 2.91 -10.12 -22.00
C VAL A 74 1.50 -10.02 -22.54
N LEU A 75 0.99 -8.79 -22.57
CA LEU A 75 -0.32 -8.45 -23.13
C LEU A 75 -0.10 -7.73 -24.46
N ARG A 76 -0.72 -8.22 -25.52
CA ARG A 76 -0.90 -7.45 -26.75
C ARG A 76 -2.23 -6.71 -26.66
N ILE A 77 -2.19 -5.40 -26.86
CA ILE A 77 -3.38 -4.54 -26.82
C ILE A 77 -3.49 -3.87 -28.18
N SER A 78 -4.65 -3.97 -28.81
CA SER A 78 -4.89 -3.38 -30.12
C SER A 78 -6.23 -2.62 -30.16
N SER A 79 -6.30 -1.63 -31.04
CA SER A 79 -7.53 -0.87 -31.30
C SER A 79 -7.50 -0.20 -32.66
N ARG A 80 -8.68 0.10 -33.21
CA ARG A 80 -8.83 0.86 -34.46
C ARG A 80 -8.34 2.31 -34.36
N THR A 81 -8.21 2.86 -33.14
CA THR A 81 -7.74 4.24 -32.95
C THR A 81 -6.69 4.34 -31.85
N ALA A 82 -5.71 5.23 -32.04
CA ALA A 82 -4.71 5.53 -31.03
C ALA A 82 -5.29 6.12 -29.73
N LYS A 83 -6.45 6.79 -29.80
CA LYS A 83 -7.15 7.32 -28.62
C LYS A 83 -7.65 6.17 -27.73
N ASN A 84 -8.40 5.24 -28.32
CA ASN A 84 -8.94 4.09 -27.62
C ASN A 84 -7.83 3.20 -27.06
N LEU A 85 -6.77 2.98 -27.85
CA LEU A 85 -5.59 2.24 -27.42
C LEU A 85 -4.99 2.85 -26.15
N ARG A 86 -4.76 4.17 -26.14
CA ARG A 86 -4.18 4.88 -24.99
C ARG A 86 -5.07 4.83 -23.76
N GLU A 87 -6.38 5.02 -23.91
CA GLU A 87 -7.33 4.92 -22.79
C GLU A 87 -7.44 3.49 -22.26
N GLY A 88 -7.41 2.49 -23.15
CA GLY A 88 -7.40 1.07 -22.79
C GLY A 88 -6.14 0.68 -22.02
N VAL A 89 -4.96 1.08 -22.49
CA VAL A 89 -3.69 0.84 -21.79
C VAL A 89 -3.71 1.46 -20.39
N ARG A 90 -4.20 2.69 -20.25
CA ARG A 90 -4.36 3.33 -18.93
C ARG A 90 -5.27 2.50 -18.03
N ALA A 91 -6.45 2.12 -18.50
CA ALA A 91 -7.40 1.35 -17.70
C ALA A 91 -6.87 -0.04 -17.31
N ILE A 92 -6.06 -0.67 -18.16
CA ILE A 92 -5.37 -1.93 -17.83
C ILE A 92 -4.34 -1.70 -16.73
N ASN A 93 -3.54 -0.64 -16.80
CA ASN A 93 -2.59 -0.29 -15.74
C ASN A 93 -3.30 -0.07 -14.41
N ASP A 94 -4.45 0.62 -14.41
CA ASP A 94 -5.26 0.83 -13.21
C ASP A 94 -5.76 -0.51 -12.64
N VAL A 95 -6.29 -1.40 -13.48
CA VAL A 95 -6.74 -2.74 -13.05
C VAL A 95 -5.58 -3.56 -12.47
N ILE A 96 -4.42 -3.54 -13.11
CA ILE A 96 -3.23 -4.25 -12.64
C ILE A 96 -2.72 -3.67 -11.33
N HIS A 97 -2.74 -2.34 -11.19
CA HIS A 97 -2.40 -1.65 -9.96
C HIS A 97 -3.35 -2.05 -8.82
N ASP A 98 -4.65 -1.97 -9.04
CA ASP A 98 -5.67 -2.36 -8.06
C ASP A 98 -5.55 -3.82 -7.67
N MET A 99 -5.34 -4.73 -8.64
CA MET A 99 -5.15 -6.16 -8.37
C MET A 99 -3.86 -6.43 -7.59
N ARG A 100 -2.79 -5.63 -7.80
CA ARG A 100 -1.56 -5.71 -7.02
C ARG A 100 -1.77 -5.21 -5.60
N LEU A 101 -2.50 -4.10 -5.44
CA LEU A 101 -2.90 -3.61 -4.12
C LEU A 101 -3.74 -4.67 -3.40
N ASP A 102 -4.70 -5.29 -4.08
CA ASP A 102 -5.51 -6.39 -3.54
C ASP A 102 -4.67 -7.62 -3.17
N ARG A 103 -3.66 -7.98 -3.96
CA ARG A 103 -2.71 -9.03 -3.57
C ARG A 103 -1.87 -8.68 -2.36
N GLN A 104 -1.41 -7.44 -2.24
CA GLN A 104 -0.74 -6.96 -1.04
C GLN A 104 -1.68 -6.97 0.18
N ARG A 105 -2.98 -6.74 -0.05
CA ARG A 105 -4.03 -6.81 0.98
C ARG A 105 -4.31 -8.24 1.47
N ILE A 106 -4.13 -9.27 0.64
CA ILE A 106 -4.30 -10.71 1.02
C ILE A 106 -3.26 -11.20 2.05
N SER A 107 -2.20 -10.42 2.32
CA SER A 107 -1.18 -10.73 3.35
C SER A 107 -1.26 -9.88 4.63
N CYS A 108 -2.29 -9.03 4.79
CA CYS A 108 -2.42 -8.17 5.96
C CYS A 108 -3.27 -8.82 7.06
N ARG A 109 -2.93 -8.61 8.34
CA ARG A 109 -3.76 -9.01 9.48
C ARG A 109 -4.17 -7.78 10.26
N PHE A 110 -5.47 -7.59 10.42
CA PHE A 110 -6.02 -6.51 11.24
C PHE A 110 -6.19 -7.01 12.67
N LEU A 111 -5.69 -6.24 13.63
CA LEU A 111 -5.86 -6.46 15.06
C LEU A 111 -6.63 -5.28 15.63
N VAL A 112 -7.49 -5.53 16.62
CA VAL A 112 -8.29 -4.49 17.24
C VAL A 112 -7.84 -4.31 18.68
N GLN A 113 -7.33 -3.13 19.00
CA GLN A 113 -7.03 -2.74 20.37
C GLN A 113 -8.31 -2.69 21.20
N LYS A 114 -8.28 -3.28 22.39
CA LYS A 114 -9.41 -3.23 23.33
C LYS A 114 -9.62 -1.79 23.84
N PRO A 115 -10.87 -1.31 23.95
CA PRO A 115 -11.17 -0.04 24.61
C PRO A 115 -10.73 -0.06 26.08
N MET A 116 -10.10 1.02 26.56
CA MET A 116 -9.69 1.14 27.97
C MET A 116 -10.85 1.66 28.84
N GLY A 117 -10.96 1.20 30.08
CA GLY A 117 -11.79 1.85 31.12
C GLY A 117 -13.25 1.43 31.22
N GLY A 118 -13.62 0.25 30.73
CA GLY A 118 -14.91 -0.39 31.03
C GLY A 118 -14.75 -1.88 30.84
N GLY A 119 -15.27 -2.69 31.77
CA GLY A 119 -15.27 -4.14 31.62
C GLY A 119 -15.79 -4.55 30.25
N ASP A 120 -15.35 -5.73 29.79
CA ASP A 120 -15.81 -6.38 28.57
C ASP A 120 -17.28 -6.00 28.27
N THR A 121 -17.53 -5.46 27.07
CA THR A 121 -18.82 -5.45 26.31
C THR A 121 -19.67 -4.18 26.14
N ASP A 122 -19.57 -3.09 26.92
CA ASP A 122 -20.61 -2.02 26.81
C ASP A 122 -20.27 -0.82 25.90
N GLY A 123 -19.01 -0.66 25.48
CA GLY A 123 -18.62 0.41 24.55
C GLY A 123 -19.00 0.06 23.11
N LEU A 124 -19.94 0.81 22.51
CA LEU A 124 -20.26 0.68 21.08
C LEU A 124 -19.16 1.33 20.22
N ILE A 125 -18.79 0.67 19.13
CA ILE A 125 -17.90 1.20 18.10
C ILE A 125 -18.76 1.64 16.92
N SER A 126 -18.67 2.92 16.56
CA SER A 126 -19.26 3.45 15.35
C SER A 126 -18.37 3.14 14.15
N VAL A 127 -18.94 2.50 13.13
CA VAL A 127 -18.29 2.13 11.88
C VAL A 127 -19.05 2.76 10.71
N LYS A 128 -18.76 4.03 10.47
CA LYS A 128 -19.19 4.73 9.24
C LYS A 128 -18.25 4.36 8.10
N LEU A 129 -18.82 4.13 6.92
CA LEU A 129 -18.02 3.83 5.74
C LEU A 129 -17.14 5.02 5.37
N ASP A 130 -15.98 4.74 4.79
CA ASP A 130 -14.97 5.70 4.36
C ASP A 130 -14.51 6.63 5.48
N SER A 131 -14.60 6.15 6.72
CA SER A 131 -14.21 6.86 7.93
C SER A 131 -13.44 5.95 8.89
N ARG A 132 -12.70 6.58 9.82
CA ARG A 132 -12.06 5.87 10.93
C ARG A 132 -13.13 5.37 11.92
N PRO A 133 -13.10 4.10 12.35
CA PRO A 133 -13.94 3.61 13.43
C PRO A 133 -13.73 4.41 14.72
N GLN A 134 -14.81 4.71 15.44
CA GLN A 134 -14.76 5.54 16.65
C GLN A 134 -15.47 4.86 17.80
N LEU A 135 -14.85 4.90 18.98
CA LEU A 135 -15.51 4.48 20.20
C LEU A 135 -16.60 5.50 20.58
N MET A 136 -17.84 5.04 20.71
CA MET A 136 -18.99 5.85 21.08
C MET A 136 -19.00 6.01 22.61
N SER A 137 -18.29 7.05 23.09
CA SER A 137 -18.28 7.56 24.47
C SER A 137 -18.03 6.53 25.58
N VAL A 138 -16.80 6.50 26.09
CA VAL A 138 -16.52 6.09 27.49
C VAL A 138 -16.19 7.38 28.23
N GLY A 139 -17.04 7.77 29.19
CA GLY A 139 -16.77 8.88 30.07
C GLY A 139 -15.57 8.57 30.95
N GLY A 140 -14.41 9.14 30.64
CA GLY A 140 -13.20 9.02 31.45
C GLY A 140 -11.95 9.06 30.59
N SER A 141 -11.08 10.05 30.84
CA SER A 141 -9.70 10.04 30.35
C SER A 141 -8.91 9.01 31.17
N VAL A 142 -9.08 7.72 30.86
CA VAL A 142 -8.23 6.68 31.39
C VAL A 142 -7.02 6.60 30.46
N LYS A 143 -5.84 7.01 30.95
CA LYS A 143 -4.59 6.81 30.20
C LYS A 143 -4.43 5.31 29.94
N ALA A 144 -4.25 4.94 28.67
CA ALA A 144 -4.02 3.56 28.29
C ALA A 144 -2.76 3.01 28.98
N ASP A 145 -2.87 1.86 29.63
CA ASP A 145 -1.69 1.12 30.06
C ASP A 145 -1.08 0.47 28.81
N VAL A 146 0.06 1.02 28.39
CA VAL A 146 0.84 0.54 27.25
C VAL A 146 1.20 -0.94 27.41
N SER A 147 1.52 -1.36 28.62
CA SER A 147 1.96 -2.72 28.95
C SER A 147 0.80 -3.72 28.80
N GLU A 148 -0.38 -3.37 29.31
CA GLU A 148 -1.60 -4.17 29.17
C GLU A 148 -2.02 -4.27 27.70
N THR A 149 -2.05 -3.13 27.00
CA THR A 149 -2.40 -3.06 25.58
C THR A 149 -1.46 -3.92 24.71
N ALA A 150 -0.15 -3.88 24.98
CA ALA A 150 0.82 -4.71 24.29
C ALA A 150 0.58 -6.22 24.56
N SER A 151 0.22 -6.59 25.80
CA SER A 151 -0.13 -7.97 26.13
C SER A 151 -1.38 -8.44 25.40
N ASP A 152 -2.42 -7.61 25.29
CA ASP A 152 -3.65 -7.94 24.56
C ASP A 152 -3.39 -8.16 23.07
N ILE A 153 -2.58 -7.31 22.44
CA ILE A 153 -2.18 -7.46 21.04
C ILE A 153 -1.38 -8.76 20.84
N MET A 154 -0.47 -9.09 21.76
CA MET A 154 0.24 -10.36 21.73
C MET A 154 -0.67 -11.56 21.87
N GLY A 155 -1.69 -11.48 22.74
CA GLY A 155 -2.71 -12.52 22.88
C GLY A 155 -3.43 -12.81 21.56
N GLN A 156 -3.75 -11.78 20.78
CA GLN A 156 -4.36 -11.93 19.45
C GLN A 156 -3.44 -12.55 18.38
N LEU A 157 -2.12 -12.56 18.64
CA LEU A 157 -1.09 -13.09 17.74
C LEU A 157 -0.52 -14.44 18.18
N GLN A 158 -0.86 -14.93 19.38
CA GLN A 158 -0.21 -16.08 20.03
C GLN A 158 -0.07 -17.30 19.11
N ASP A 159 -1.15 -17.69 18.42
CA ASP A 159 -1.16 -18.89 17.57
C ASP A 159 -0.44 -18.73 16.23
N VAL A 160 -0.17 -17.50 15.80
CA VAL A 160 0.36 -17.20 14.46
C VAL A 160 1.72 -16.53 14.46
N PHE A 161 2.18 -16.00 15.59
CA PHE A 161 3.41 -15.22 15.67
C PHE A 161 4.65 -16.03 15.26
N LEU A 162 4.92 -17.15 15.95
CA LEU A 162 6.06 -18.01 15.62
C LEU A 162 5.97 -18.61 14.21
N PRO A 163 4.84 -19.20 13.77
CA PRO A 163 4.72 -19.70 12.41
C PRO A 163 4.98 -18.63 11.34
N THR A 164 4.44 -17.41 11.50
CA THR A 164 4.61 -16.32 10.53
C THR A 164 6.05 -15.84 10.49
N THR A 165 6.69 -15.68 11.65
CA THR A 165 8.10 -15.27 11.72
C THR A 165 9.03 -16.33 11.11
N ASP A 166 8.76 -17.62 11.29
CA ASP A 166 9.52 -18.69 10.65
C ASP A 166 9.38 -18.70 9.12
N VAL A 167 8.19 -18.39 8.59
CA VAL A 167 7.98 -18.22 7.15
C VAL A 167 8.79 -17.02 6.63
N LEU A 168 8.74 -15.87 7.30
CA LEU A 168 9.52 -14.69 6.92
C LEU A 168 11.02 -14.96 6.93
N ARG A 169 11.52 -15.70 7.93
CA ARG A 169 12.94 -16.10 8.00
C ARG A 169 13.37 -17.00 6.85
N ALA A 170 12.46 -17.82 6.33
CA ALA A 170 12.72 -18.71 5.21
C ALA A 170 12.68 -18.02 3.84
N LEU A 171 12.19 -16.78 3.75
CA LEU A 171 12.20 -16.03 2.50
C LEU A 171 13.64 -15.74 2.07
N LYS A 172 13.94 -15.97 0.78
CA LYS A 172 15.26 -15.71 0.20
C LYS A 172 15.45 -14.26 -0.25
N GLN A 173 14.34 -13.54 -0.42
CA GLN A 173 14.33 -12.13 -0.76
C GLN A 173 14.85 -11.30 0.42
N ASP A 174 15.52 -10.18 0.12
CA ASP A 174 15.76 -9.17 1.14
C ASP A 174 14.40 -8.69 1.68
N LEU A 175 14.31 -8.47 2.97
CA LEU A 175 13.14 -7.95 3.66
C LEU A 175 13.46 -6.56 4.20
N HIS A 176 12.47 -5.69 4.15
CA HIS A 176 12.52 -4.36 4.74
C HIS A 176 11.36 -4.21 5.72
N MET A 177 11.67 -3.75 6.93
CA MET A 177 10.69 -3.58 7.99
C MET A 177 10.48 -2.11 8.29
N ARG A 178 9.23 -1.73 8.49
CA ARG A 178 8.85 -0.39 8.96
C ARG A 178 7.56 -0.43 9.76
N VAL A 179 7.41 0.48 10.70
CA VAL A 179 6.11 0.80 11.30
C VAL A 179 5.61 2.08 10.67
N VAL A 180 4.37 2.05 10.22
CA VAL A 180 3.69 3.20 9.63
C VAL A 180 2.54 3.60 10.55
N PHE A 181 2.43 4.89 10.86
CA PHE A 181 1.27 5.44 11.57
C PHE A 181 0.23 5.93 10.54
N GLY A 182 -1.03 5.55 10.76
CA GLY A 182 -2.13 5.70 9.80
C GLY A 182 -3.52 5.91 10.43
N HIS A 183 -4.58 6.01 9.63
CA HIS A 183 -5.96 5.77 10.02
C HIS A 183 -6.42 4.51 9.33
N VAL A 184 -7.00 3.60 10.08
CA VAL A 184 -7.76 2.50 9.50
C VAL A 184 -9.09 3.06 9.00
N ILE A 185 -9.30 3.03 7.68
CA ILE A 185 -10.54 3.44 7.04
C ILE A 185 -11.31 2.20 6.62
N VAL A 186 -12.58 2.11 7.04
CA VAL A 186 -13.45 0.99 6.67
C VAL A 186 -14.28 1.35 5.45
N HIS A 187 -14.06 0.66 4.34
CA HIS A 187 -14.78 0.86 3.08
C HIS A 187 -15.97 -0.10 2.90
N ARG A 188 -15.96 -1.23 3.61
CA ARG A 188 -17.01 -2.25 3.50
C ARG A 188 -17.37 -2.80 4.87
N ARG A 189 -18.66 -2.90 5.16
CA ARG A 189 -19.19 -3.66 6.30
C ARG A 189 -20.23 -4.67 5.84
N LYS A 190 -20.55 -5.66 6.67
CA LYS A 190 -21.61 -6.63 6.37
C LYS A 190 -22.95 -5.88 6.30
N LYS A 191 -23.73 -6.06 5.23
CA LYS A 191 -25.03 -5.37 5.03
C LYS A 191 -26.02 -5.53 6.19
N THR A 192 -25.91 -6.60 6.97
CA THR A 192 -26.79 -6.90 8.11
C THR A 192 -26.33 -6.21 9.40
N GLN A 193 -25.14 -5.62 9.43
CA GLN A 193 -24.61 -4.91 10.59
C GLN A 193 -24.82 -3.40 10.37
N GLY A 194 -25.41 -2.74 11.36
CA GLY A 194 -25.60 -1.29 11.35
C GLY A 194 -24.29 -0.52 11.52
N ASP A 195 -24.40 0.77 11.75
CA ASP A 195 -23.27 1.70 11.92
C ASP A 195 -22.65 1.65 13.31
N SER A 196 -23.20 0.83 14.21
CA SER A 196 -22.76 0.65 15.58
C SER A 196 -22.67 -0.85 15.88
N MET A 197 -21.60 -1.27 16.54
CA MET A 197 -21.38 -2.65 16.90
C MET A 197 -20.55 -2.75 18.18
N THR A 198 -20.65 -3.87 18.88
CA THR A 198 -19.81 -4.16 20.05
C THR A 198 -18.34 -4.37 19.64
N TYR A 199 -17.42 -4.32 20.60
CA TYR A 199 -16.01 -4.66 20.37
C TYR A 199 -15.83 -6.03 19.72
N GLY A 200 -16.49 -7.07 20.26
CA GLY A 200 -16.39 -8.44 19.72
C GLY A 200 -16.85 -8.53 18.27
N GLU A 201 -17.99 -7.91 17.95
CA GLU A 201 -18.50 -7.86 16.56
C GLU A 201 -17.55 -7.11 15.63
N PHE A 202 -16.95 -6.01 16.09
CA PHE A 202 -15.97 -5.26 15.32
C PHE A 202 -14.69 -6.05 15.11
N ALA A 203 -14.14 -6.70 16.14
CA ALA A 203 -12.95 -7.53 16.06
C ALA A 203 -13.14 -8.69 15.07
N ASP A 204 -14.29 -9.38 15.14
CA ASP A 204 -14.67 -10.46 14.23
C ASP A 204 -14.84 -10.01 12.78
N MET A 205 -15.28 -8.77 12.57
CA MET A 205 -15.39 -8.17 11.24
C MET A 205 -14.00 -7.75 10.74
N ALA A 206 -13.23 -7.06 11.57
CA ALA A 206 -11.91 -6.54 11.23
C ALA A 206 -10.94 -7.66 10.84
N GLY A 207 -10.95 -8.78 11.58
CA GLY A 207 -10.13 -9.95 11.27
C GLY A 207 -10.39 -10.55 9.89
N LYS A 208 -11.53 -10.25 9.25
CA LYS A 208 -11.86 -10.72 7.89
C LYS A 208 -11.32 -9.81 6.79
N TYR A 209 -10.95 -8.55 7.09
CA TYR A 209 -10.42 -7.63 6.06
C TYR A 209 -9.12 -8.10 5.44
N GLY A 210 -8.28 -8.82 6.21
CA GLY A 210 -7.04 -9.40 5.70
C GLY A 210 -7.22 -10.42 4.57
N SER A 211 -8.37 -11.09 4.50
CA SER A 211 -8.66 -12.08 3.45
C SER A 211 -9.69 -11.62 2.42
N ARG A 212 -10.55 -10.65 2.78
CA ARG A 212 -11.67 -10.20 1.95
C ARG A 212 -11.52 -8.77 1.41
N GLY A 213 -10.51 -8.05 1.88
CA GLY A 213 -10.41 -6.60 1.71
C GLY A 213 -11.57 -5.87 2.39
N GLY A 214 -11.58 -4.53 2.30
CA GLY A 214 -12.66 -3.70 2.85
C GLY A 214 -12.24 -2.72 3.94
N ALA A 215 -10.97 -2.71 4.32
CA ALA A 215 -10.36 -1.64 5.09
C ALA A 215 -8.94 -1.36 4.60
N ASP A 216 -8.49 -0.12 4.73
CA ASP A 216 -7.17 0.35 4.34
C ASP A 216 -6.54 1.21 5.44
N LEU A 217 -5.21 1.31 5.45
CA LEU A 217 -4.47 2.21 6.33
C LEU A 217 -4.04 3.45 5.52
N GLU A 218 -4.74 4.58 5.71
CA GLU A 218 -4.29 5.85 5.15
C GLU A 218 -3.26 6.49 6.08
N THR A 219 -2.12 6.99 5.60
CA THR A 219 -1.08 7.58 6.47
C THR A 219 -1.51 8.91 7.10
N LYS A 220 -2.26 8.83 8.20
CA LYS A 220 -2.71 9.89 9.13
C LYS A 220 -2.49 9.40 10.59
N LYS A 221 -2.76 10.17 11.65
CA LYS A 221 -1.98 10.08 12.92
C LYS A 221 -2.33 9.02 13.99
N TYR A 222 -3.41 8.25 13.92
CA TYR A 222 -3.99 7.60 15.14
C TYR A 222 -3.94 6.06 15.26
N ASP A 223 -3.61 5.35 14.20
CA ASP A 223 -3.50 3.89 14.14
C ASP A 223 -2.10 3.53 13.64
N TRP A 224 -1.75 2.24 13.58
CA TRP A 224 -0.44 1.83 13.10
C TRP A 224 -0.46 0.46 12.42
N GLY A 225 0.57 0.21 11.62
CA GLY A 225 0.82 -1.09 11.01
C GLY A 225 2.31 -1.41 10.95
N LEU A 226 2.65 -2.67 11.25
CA LEU A 226 3.98 -3.23 10.99
C LEU A 226 4.01 -3.82 9.58
N TRP A 227 4.87 -3.29 8.73
CA TRP A 227 5.02 -3.70 7.34
C TRP A 227 6.33 -4.44 7.16
N VAL A 228 6.27 -5.57 6.45
CA VAL A 228 7.44 -6.37 6.05
C VAL A 228 7.39 -6.53 4.53
N ASP A 229 8.13 -5.68 3.83
CA ASP A 229 8.18 -5.67 2.37
C ASP A 229 9.33 -6.55 1.89
N ALA A 230 9.08 -7.42 0.91
CA ALA A 230 10.16 -8.07 0.18
C ALA A 230 10.79 -7.05 -0.78
N GLY A 231 12.10 -6.83 -0.63
CA GLY A 231 12.92 -6.04 -1.52
C GLY A 231 12.78 -6.53 -2.95
N GLN A 232 12.16 -5.71 -3.79
CA GLN A 232 12.10 -5.96 -5.22
C GLN A 232 13.33 -5.33 -5.87
N THR A 233 14.24 -6.17 -6.34
CA THR A 233 15.31 -5.69 -7.21
C THR A 233 14.82 -5.71 -8.65
N VAL A 234 14.49 -4.53 -9.19
CA VAL A 234 14.25 -4.38 -10.62
C VAL A 234 15.63 -4.42 -11.30
N ARG A 235 16.02 -5.60 -11.79
CA ARG A 235 17.26 -5.77 -12.57
C ARG A 235 16.99 -6.51 -13.88
N PRO A 236 17.58 -6.06 -15.00
CA PRO A 236 18.35 -4.83 -15.15
C PRO A 236 17.45 -3.58 -15.10
N VAL A 237 17.97 -2.46 -14.57
CA VAL A 237 17.28 -1.16 -14.67
C VAL A 237 17.31 -0.71 -16.14
N PRO A 238 16.16 -0.39 -16.77
CA PRO A 238 16.14 0.07 -18.15
C PRO A 238 17.04 1.27 -18.39
N ALA A 239 17.78 1.29 -19.52
CA ALA A 239 18.71 2.38 -19.85
C ALA A 239 18.09 3.80 -19.80
N PRO A 240 16.83 4.02 -20.26
CA PRO A 240 16.17 5.31 -20.12
C PRO A 240 15.99 5.75 -18.65
N MET A 241 15.76 4.81 -17.73
CA MET A 241 15.65 5.13 -16.30
C MET A 241 17.01 5.47 -15.70
N LEU A 242 18.09 4.80 -16.11
CA LEU A 242 19.44 5.15 -15.69
C LEU A 242 19.84 6.56 -16.16
N ASP A 243 19.48 6.91 -17.40
CA ASP A 243 19.70 8.25 -17.94
C ASP A 243 18.89 9.31 -17.18
N LEU A 244 17.61 9.02 -16.87
CA LEU A 244 16.78 9.88 -16.02
C LEU A 244 17.39 10.09 -14.64
N ILE A 245 17.83 9.02 -13.97
CA ILE A 245 18.48 9.10 -12.65
C ILE A 245 19.71 10.01 -12.71
N ARG A 246 20.57 9.85 -13.72
CA ARG A 246 21.78 10.67 -13.89
C ARG A 246 21.49 12.14 -14.17
N ARG A 247 20.35 12.44 -14.78
CA ARG A 247 19.93 13.82 -15.12
C ARG A 247 19.11 14.48 -14.03
N THR A 248 18.71 13.75 -13.00
CA THR A 248 17.88 14.27 -11.91
C THR A 248 18.77 14.77 -10.79
N THR A 249 18.60 16.03 -10.43
CA THR A 249 19.31 16.67 -9.32
C THR A 249 18.31 17.26 -8.34
N VAL A 250 18.53 17.06 -7.04
CA VAL A 250 17.79 17.75 -5.98
C VAL A 250 18.57 19.01 -5.64
N GLU A 251 17.98 20.17 -5.87
CA GLU A 251 18.56 21.45 -5.46
C GLU A 251 18.35 21.62 -3.96
N VAL A 252 19.46 21.72 -3.23
CA VAL A 252 19.48 22.00 -1.79
C VAL A 252 20.12 23.38 -1.64
N GLU A 253 19.37 24.36 -1.14
CA GLU A 253 19.96 25.63 -0.72
C GLU A 253 20.88 25.37 0.47
N GLU A 254 22.13 25.87 0.40
CA GLU A 254 23.11 25.67 1.47
C GLU A 254 22.53 26.11 2.82
N ALA A 255 22.47 25.16 3.75
CA ALA A 255 21.97 25.42 5.08
C ALA A 255 23.13 25.87 5.98
N HIS A 256 23.24 27.17 6.19
CA HIS A 256 24.04 27.67 7.28
C HIS A 256 23.27 27.45 8.60
N GLN A 257 23.70 26.46 9.39
CA GLN A 257 23.29 26.23 10.79
C GLN A 257 21.82 25.87 11.08
N ASP A 258 21.04 25.44 10.10
CA ASP A 258 19.65 25.02 10.34
C ASP A 258 19.56 23.63 11.00
N SER A 259 18.66 23.47 11.98
CA SER A 259 18.35 22.16 12.55
C SER A 259 17.78 21.20 11.50
N ALA A 260 17.86 19.89 11.73
CA ALA A 260 17.29 18.89 10.82
C ALA A 260 15.76 19.04 10.63
N ALA A 261 15.05 19.63 11.61
CA ALA A 261 13.63 19.94 11.51
C ALA A 261 13.36 21.16 10.60
N GLU A 262 14.24 22.17 10.62
CA GLU A 262 14.13 23.32 9.71
C GLU A 262 14.35 22.90 8.25
N HIS A 263 15.20 21.92 8.00
CA HIS A 263 15.39 21.35 6.66
C HIS A 263 14.11 20.73 6.09
N LEU A 264 13.26 20.11 6.92
CA LEU A 264 11.98 19.58 6.47
C LEU A 264 11.00 20.67 6.07
N LYS A 265 11.10 21.88 6.63
CA LYS A 265 10.23 23.00 6.26
C LYS A 265 10.58 23.53 4.86
N LYS A 266 11.85 23.48 4.47
CA LYS A 266 12.32 23.95 3.16
C LYS A 266 11.65 23.19 2.02
N GLN A 267 11.39 23.90 0.93
CA GLN A 267 10.89 23.29 -0.30
C GLN A 267 12.07 22.94 -1.19
N LEU A 268 12.40 21.65 -1.27
CA LEU A 268 13.39 21.17 -2.22
C LEU A 268 12.80 21.21 -3.64
N LYS A 269 13.64 21.56 -4.60
CA LYS A 269 13.31 21.56 -6.03
C LYS A 269 14.02 20.41 -6.71
N ILE A 270 13.32 19.71 -7.61
CA ILE A 270 13.92 18.65 -8.42
C ILE A 270 14.13 19.22 -9.82
N ARG A 271 15.37 19.27 -10.27
CA ARG A 271 15.67 19.61 -11.65
C ARG A 271 15.96 18.34 -12.43
N VAL A 272 15.24 18.14 -13.54
CA VAL A 272 15.58 17.11 -14.53
C VAL A 272 16.24 17.79 -15.72
N GLY A 273 17.50 17.45 -15.96
CA GLY A 273 18.26 17.94 -17.11
C GLY A 273 17.56 17.61 -18.44
N ASN A 274 17.33 18.62 -19.26
CA ASN A 274 16.68 18.50 -20.56
C ASN A 274 15.26 17.86 -20.50
N ALA A 275 14.47 18.22 -19.48
CA ALA A 275 13.12 17.70 -19.23
C ALA A 275 12.20 17.77 -20.45
N ALA A 276 12.31 18.81 -21.28
CA ALA A 276 11.51 18.96 -22.50
C ALA A 276 11.83 17.91 -23.57
N ALA A 277 13.08 17.45 -23.66
CA ALA A 277 13.44 16.34 -24.55
C ALA A 277 12.98 15.00 -23.98
N LEU A 278 13.10 14.81 -22.66
CA LEU A 278 12.61 13.60 -21.98
C LEU A 278 11.09 13.46 -22.09
N ALA A 279 10.34 14.55 -21.96
CA ALA A 279 8.88 14.55 -22.10
C ALA A 279 8.39 14.10 -23.48
N LYS A 280 9.26 14.10 -24.51
CA LYS A 280 8.94 13.60 -25.86
C LYS A 280 9.10 12.09 -25.96
N THR A 281 9.94 11.47 -25.13
CA THR A 281 10.27 10.04 -25.19
C THR A 281 9.76 9.24 -24.00
N MET A 282 9.40 9.93 -22.91
CA MET A 282 8.92 9.35 -21.67
C MET A 282 7.79 10.23 -21.10
N GLN A 283 6.66 9.59 -20.81
CA GLN A 283 5.59 10.22 -20.05
C GLN A 283 5.86 10.00 -18.57
N VAL A 284 6.05 11.10 -17.83
CA VAL A 284 6.12 11.09 -16.37
C VAL A 284 4.78 11.61 -15.88
N ASP A 285 4.00 10.79 -15.18
CA ASP A 285 2.70 11.21 -14.65
C ASP A 285 2.86 12.02 -13.37
N GLN A 286 3.75 11.58 -12.47
CA GLN A 286 4.01 12.25 -11.20
C GLN A 286 5.47 12.14 -10.77
N VAL A 287 5.93 13.14 -10.03
CA VAL A 287 7.22 13.13 -9.32
C VAL A 287 6.93 13.15 -7.83
N HIS A 288 7.54 12.22 -7.09
CA HIS A 288 7.39 12.06 -5.66
C HIS A 288 8.74 12.32 -4.97
N LEU A 289 8.75 13.22 -4.00
CA LEU A 289 9.90 13.46 -3.13
C LEU A 289 9.51 13.20 -1.68
N LYS A 290 10.22 12.27 -1.04
CA LYS A 290 10.17 12.06 0.40
C LYS A 290 11.44 12.64 1.02
N SER A 291 11.27 13.68 1.83
CA SER A 291 12.33 14.20 2.70
C SER A 291 12.03 13.73 4.12
N SER A 292 13.00 13.12 4.79
CA SER A 292 12.79 12.57 6.15
C SER A 292 13.86 13.03 7.11
N VAL A 293 13.47 13.26 8.37
CA VAL A 293 14.37 13.30 9.51
C VAL A 293 14.09 12.11 10.40
N GLY A 294 15.16 11.51 10.91
CA GLY A 294 15.06 10.50 11.95
C GLY A 294 15.44 11.08 13.30
N ILE A 295 14.61 10.82 14.31
CA ILE A 295 14.80 11.27 15.69
C ILE A 295 14.86 10.05 16.57
N ARG A 296 15.99 9.83 17.24
CA ARG A 296 16.14 8.69 18.15
C ARG A 296 15.09 8.75 19.26
N PHE A 297 14.37 7.65 19.45
CA PHE A 297 13.31 7.59 20.45
C PHE A 297 13.89 7.22 21.82
N ARG A 298 14.09 8.24 22.67
CA ARG A 298 14.74 8.09 24.00
C ARG A 298 16.09 7.35 23.85
N ASP A 299 16.42 6.47 24.81
CA ASP A 299 17.61 5.64 24.78
C ASP A 299 17.41 4.29 24.03
N SER A 300 16.31 4.15 23.29
CA SER A 300 15.99 2.90 22.59
C SER A 300 16.83 2.69 21.32
N CYS A 301 16.69 1.52 20.70
CA CYS A 301 17.24 1.20 19.37
C CYS A 301 16.32 1.61 18.21
N TYR A 302 15.28 2.39 18.50
CA TYR A 302 14.28 2.83 17.53
C TYR A 302 14.38 4.33 17.25
N GLU A 303 13.94 4.70 16.06
CA GLU A 303 13.97 6.06 15.55
C GLU A 303 12.62 6.42 14.94
N VAL A 304 12.06 7.54 15.38
CA VAL A 304 10.86 8.12 14.80
C VAL A 304 11.26 8.85 13.52
N GLU A 305 10.75 8.38 12.39
CA GLU A 305 10.92 9.03 11.09
C GLU A 305 9.78 10.02 10.88
N VAL A 306 10.10 11.31 10.78
CA VAL A 306 9.14 12.34 10.35
C VAL A 306 9.46 12.70 8.91
N SER A 307 8.49 12.53 8.01
CA SER A 307 8.69 12.72 6.58
C SER A 307 7.72 13.76 6.01
N LYS A 308 8.26 14.62 5.14
CA LYS A 308 7.51 15.49 4.24
C LYS A 308 7.48 14.82 2.86
N ASN A 309 6.28 14.49 2.39
CA ASN A 309 6.06 13.94 1.06
C ASN A 309 5.54 15.06 0.15
N SER A 310 6.26 15.35 -0.94
CA SER A 310 5.91 16.34 -1.95
C SER A 310 5.61 15.63 -3.27
N VAL A 311 4.45 15.93 -3.86
CA VAL A 311 3.99 15.31 -5.12
C VAL A 311 3.72 16.40 -6.16
N TRP A 312 4.36 16.27 -7.32
CA TRP A 312 4.11 17.11 -8.50
C TRP A 312 3.43 16.30 -9.59
N GLN A 313 2.57 16.95 -10.38
CA GLN A 313 2.03 16.37 -11.60
C GLN A 313 2.99 16.65 -12.76
N GLY A 314 3.34 15.60 -13.51
CA GLY A 314 4.32 15.72 -14.58
C GLY A 314 5.75 15.88 -14.10
N ILE A 315 6.66 16.04 -15.06
CA ILE A 315 8.11 16.22 -14.81
C ILE A 315 8.48 17.66 -14.40
N ASN A 316 7.56 18.62 -14.52
CA ASN A 316 7.81 20.01 -14.20
C ASN A 316 7.54 20.27 -12.71
N THR A 317 8.59 20.46 -11.92
CA THR A 317 8.47 20.78 -10.49
C THR A 317 8.60 22.27 -10.19
N GLN A 318 8.39 23.15 -11.18
CA GLN A 318 8.35 24.60 -10.94
C GLN A 318 7.07 25.05 -10.25
N ASP A 319 5.97 24.32 -10.46
CA ASP A 319 4.72 24.53 -9.75
C ASP A 319 4.82 23.99 -8.31
N GLY A 320 4.00 24.52 -7.40
CA GLY A 320 3.94 24.07 -6.02
C GLY A 320 3.46 22.60 -5.91
N PRO A 321 4.11 21.74 -5.11
CA PRO A 321 3.64 20.37 -4.92
C PRO A 321 2.42 20.28 -4.00
N GLN A 322 1.72 19.17 -4.10
CA GLN A 322 0.87 18.70 -3.00
C GLN A 322 1.78 18.17 -1.88
N ILE A 323 1.61 18.71 -0.68
CA ILE A 323 2.43 18.38 0.48
C ILE A 323 1.59 17.56 1.46
N SER A 324 2.15 16.45 1.93
CA SER A 324 1.63 15.67 3.05
C SER A 324 2.76 15.31 4.01
N PHE A 325 2.41 14.99 5.26
CA PHE A 325 3.36 14.54 6.26
C PHE A 325 3.03 13.12 6.70
N SER A 326 4.06 12.33 6.96
CA SER A 326 3.92 10.98 7.51
C SER A 326 4.89 10.79 8.67
N ILE A 327 4.46 10.01 9.65
CA ILE A 327 5.28 9.59 10.78
C ILE A 327 5.43 8.06 10.69
N GLY A 328 6.63 7.57 10.96
CA GLY A 328 6.93 6.14 11.06
C GLY A 328 7.87 5.85 12.21
N LEU A 329 8.04 4.57 12.52
CA LEU A 329 9.06 4.09 13.45
C LEU A 329 9.93 3.04 12.74
N ARG A 330 11.25 3.16 12.85
CA ARG A 330 12.20 2.17 12.34
C ARG A 330 13.13 1.67 13.44
N GLY A 331 13.49 0.39 13.39
CA GLY A 331 14.63 -0.14 14.13
C GLY A 331 15.93 0.26 13.41
N ILE A 332 16.84 0.93 14.12
CA ILE A 332 18.12 1.40 13.57
C ILE A 332 18.96 0.21 13.07
N HIS A 333 18.86 -0.92 13.77
CA HIS A 333 19.56 -2.16 13.47
C HIS A 333 18.93 -2.99 12.34
N TRP A 334 17.68 -2.71 11.94
CA TRP A 334 16.98 -3.56 10.97
C TRP A 334 17.69 -3.65 9.61
N ALA A 335 18.38 -2.57 9.19
CA ALA A 335 19.12 -2.56 7.91
C ALA A 335 20.21 -3.64 7.84
N GLY A 336 20.84 -3.99 8.98
CA GLY A 336 21.88 -5.02 9.05
C GLY A 336 21.37 -6.39 9.52
N GLU A 337 20.33 -6.41 10.34
CA GLU A 337 19.92 -7.64 11.04
C GLU A 337 18.78 -8.39 10.36
N VAL A 338 17.85 -7.69 9.69
CA VAL A 338 16.65 -8.32 9.10
C VAL A 338 17.03 -9.37 8.05
N ASN A 339 18.10 -9.14 7.30
CA ASN A 339 18.57 -10.04 6.24
C ASN A 339 19.83 -10.82 6.60
N ASN A 340 20.24 -10.77 7.86
CA ASN A 340 21.43 -11.48 8.33
C ASN A 340 21.22 -13.00 8.19
N THR A 341 22.19 -13.70 7.61
CA THR A 341 22.18 -15.16 7.41
C THR A 341 23.46 -15.75 7.97
N ARG A 342 23.39 -16.95 8.53
CA ARG A 342 24.59 -17.70 8.92
C ARG A 342 25.11 -18.46 7.71
N SER A 343 26.43 -18.61 7.62
CA SER A 343 27.15 -19.22 6.48
C SER A 343 26.68 -20.62 6.07
N ASN A 344 25.92 -21.33 6.91
CA ASN A 344 25.40 -22.67 6.65
C ASN A 344 23.88 -22.78 6.78
N ASP A 345 23.15 -21.66 6.94
CA ASP A 345 21.69 -21.68 7.10
C ASP A 345 21.01 -21.06 5.87
N HIS A 346 19.96 -21.70 5.37
CA HIS A 346 19.12 -21.15 4.32
C HIS A 346 18.09 -20.14 4.84
N LYS A 347 17.97 -20.02 6.18
CA LYS A 347 17.08 -19.06 6.84
C LYS A 347 17.87 -17.87 7.38
N LYS A 348 17.18 -16.74 7.45
CA LYS A 348 17.63 -15.55 8.19
C LYS A 348 17.82 -15.89 9.67
N TYR A 349 18.89 -15.36 10.24
CA TYR A 349 19.23 -15.50 11.65
C TYR A 349 18.97 -14.17 12.37
N TRP A 350 17.93 -14.15 13.20
CA TRP A 350 17.50 -12.98 13.96
C TRP A 350 17.91 -13.04 15.43
N GLY A 351 18.92 -13.83 15.77
CA GLY A 351 19.33 -14.04 17.16
C GLY A 351 18.52 -15.12 17.87
N LEU A 352 19.03 -15.55 19.02
CA LEU A 352 18.28 -16.40 19.94
C LEU A 352 17.00 -15.66 20.35
N ASN A 353 15.86 -16.32 20.20
CA ASN A 353 14.54 -15.77 20.50
C ASN A 353 14.24 -14.47 19.74
N GLN A 354 14.82 -14.25 18.56
CA GLN A 354 14.61 -13.05 17.72
C GLN A 354 15.17 -11.74 18.31
N ARG A 355 16.14 -11.81 19.24
CA ARG A 355 16.72 -10.64 19.94
C ARG A 355 17.44 -9.65 19.07
N ASP A 356 17.99 -10.10 17.94
CA ASP A 356 18.67 -9.19 17.02
C ASP A 356 17.66 -8.41 16.18
N LEU A 357 16.40 -8.87 16.10
CA LEU A 357 15.30 -8.19 15.43
C LEU A 357 14.52 -7.23 16.34
N TRP A 358 14.15 -7.68 17.54
CA TRP A 358 13.28 -6.91 18.45
C TRP A 358 14.02 -6.22 19.60
N ARG A 359 15.29 -6.58 19.88
CA ARG A 359 16.14 -5.95 20.91
C ARG A 359 15.45 -5.79 22.27
N GLY A 360 14.73 -6.83 22.72
CA GLY A 360 14.10 -6.87 24.04
C GLY A 360 14.92 -7.63 25.09
N SER A 361 14.59 -7.39 26.36
CA SER A 361 15.17 -8.06 27.54
C SER A 361 14.51 -9.40 27.87
N ALA A 362 13.28 -9.61 27.40
CA ALA A 362 12.50 -10.81 27.67
C ALA A 362 13.16 -12.11 27.16
N PRO A 363 12.91 -13.24 27.85
CA PRO A 363 13.53 -14.53 27.52
C PRO A 363 12.89 -15.25 26.33
N THR A 364 11.78 -14.76 25.77
CA THR A 364 11.05 -15.39 24.65
C THR A 364 10.88 -14.43 23.47
N ALA A 365 10.64 -14.96 22.27
CA ALA A 365 10.46 -14.14 21.07
C ALA A 365 9.19 -13.28 21.16
N GLU A 366 8.12 -13.85 21.69
CA GLU A 366 6.87 -13.17 21.99
C GLU A 366 7.09 -12.04 23.00
N GLY A 367 7.88 -12.29 24.04
CA GLY A 367 8.20 -11.29 25.05
C GLY A 367 9.00 -10.13 24.48
N GLN A 368 9.97 -10.42 23.61
CA GLN A 368 10.77 -9.37 22.97
C GLN A 368 9.95 -8.56 21.97
N PHE A 369 9.07 -9.22 21.20
CA PHE A 369 8.14 -8.53 20.32
C PHE A 369 7.13 -7.69 21.10
N ARG A 370 6.66 -8.16 22.27
CA ARG A 370 5.82 -7.39 23.20
C ARG A 370 6.51 -6.10 23.66
N GLU A 371 7.77 -6.17 24.04
CA GLU A 371 8.55 -4.97 24.42
C GLU A 371 8.65 -3.98 23.25
N PHE A 372 8.84 -4.47 22.02
CA PHE A 372 8.76 -3.64 20.82
C PHE A 372 7.37 -2.99 20.65
N LEU A 373 6.27 -3.72 20.88
CA LEU A 373 4.92 -3.16 20.84
C LEU A 373 4.75 -2.02 21.86
N CYS A 374 5.36 -2.13 23.05
CA CYS A 374 5.36 -1.05 24.03
C CYS A 374 5.96 0.23 23.42
N HIS A 375 7.10 0.16 22.74
CA HIS A 375 7.70 1.34 22.10
C HIS A 375 6.81 1.94 21.00
N VAL A 376 6.14 1.12 20.20
CA VAL A 376 5.19 1.61 19.18
C VAL A 376 4.04 2.37 19.84
N LEU A 377 3.46 1.82 20.90
CA LEU A 377 2.35 2.42 21.63
C LEU A 377 2.78 3.69 22.39
N GLU A 378 3.99 3.74 22.96
CA GLU A 378 4.53 4.95 23.58
C GLU A 378 4.70 6.09 22.57
N VAL A 379 5.18 5.78 21.36
CA VAL A 379 5.28 6.75 20.27
C VAL A 379 3.90 7.22 19.85
N LEU A 380 2.93 6.30 19.69
CA LEU A 380 1.55 6.63 19.35
C LEU A 380 0.93 7.57 20.39
N SER A 381 1.06 7.26 21.69
CA SER A 381 0.57 8.12 22.77
C SER A 381 1.23 9.50 22.78
N ALA A 382 2.52 9.59 22.43
CA ALA A 382 3.21 10.88 22.30
C ALA A 382 2.69 11.71 21.12
N ILE A 383 2.32 11.06 20.00
CA ILE A 383 1.72 11.73 18.84
C ILE A 383 0.33 12.24 19.19
N GLU A 384 -0.51 11.43 19.86
CA GLU A 384 -1.87 11.79 20.26
C GLU A 384 -1.92 12.95 21.27
N GLY A 385 -1.02 12.96 22.26
CA GLY A 385 -1.00 13.97 23.33
C GLY A 385 -0.65 15.40 22.87
N THR A 386 -0.23 15.60 21.62
CA THR A 386 0.13 16.93 21.09
C THR A 386 -1.06 17.74 20.58
N GLU A 387 -2.25 17.16 20.48
CA GLU A 387 -3.46 17.84 19.97
C GLU A 387 -4.37 18.42 21.08
N THR A 388 -4.07 18.15 22.35
CA THR A 388 -4.79 18.70 23.51
C THR A 388 -4.11 19.91 24.18
N ALA A 389 -3.08 20.48 23.56
CA ALA A 389 -2.28 21.59 24.10
C ALA A 389 -2.51 22.90 23.34
#